data_AF-A0A2M7TD16-F1
#
_entry.id   AF-A0A2M7TD16-F1
#
_cell.length_a   1.000
_cell.length_b   1.000
_cell.length_c   1.000
_cell.angle_alpha   90.00
_cell.angle_beta   90.00
_cell.angle_gamma   90.00
#
_symmetry.space_group_name_H-M   'P 1'
#
loop_
_entity.id
_entity.type
_entity.pdbx_description
1 polymer ?
#
loop_
_entity_poly.entity_id
_entity_poly.type
_entity_poly.pdbx_seq_one_letter_code
_entity_poly.pdbx_strand_id
1 'polypeptide(L)'
;MDKIDEVLTRGVEQILPSRQGLENLLRSKKRIRLYLGIDPTATRLHLGHTIPLRKLQEFAELGHEAILLFGTGTVLVGDPSERDSGRQLITQKEIEENIATWKDQVKNIVDFKKIKIKFNGDWLTKLTLKDIIRIGSKISAIQLFKRDNFTKRIQKGDTVYFHETMYPLL
;
A
#
# COMPACT_ATOMS: atom_id res chain seq x y z
N MET A 1 -6.42 -29.07 1.90
CA MET A 1 -6.80 -27.78 2.50
C MET A 1 -7.59 -27.02 1.44
N ASP A 2 -8.70 -26.37 1.81
CA ASP A 2 -9.45 -25.52 0.87
C ASP A 2 -8.56 -24.33 0.47
N LYS A 3 -8.67 -23.84 -0.77
CA LYS A 3 -7.90 -22.68 -1.24
C LYS A 3 -8.21 -21.43 -0.43
N ILE A 4 -9.45 -21.28 0.05
CA ILE A 4 -9.83 -20.19 0.95
C ILE A 4 -9.03 -20.28 2.26
N ASP A 5 -8.93 -21.48 2.84
CA ASP A 5 -8.19 -21.67 4.09
C ASP A 5 -6.70 -21.36 3.91
N GLU A 6 -6.09 -21.78 2.79
CA GLU A 6 -4.69 -21.47 2.48
C GLU A 6 -4.46 -19.95 2.37
N VAL A 7 -5.34 -19.23 1.68
CA VAL A 7 -5.26 -17.76 1.54
C VAL A 7 -5.33 -17.06 2.89
N LEU A 8 -6.13 -17.56 3.83
CA LEU A 8 -6.33 -16.96 5.15
C LEU A 8 -5.32 -17.41 6.22
N THR A 9 -4.43 -18.36 5.91
CA THR A 9 -3.47 -18.91 6.88
C THR A 9 -2.02 -18.71 6.46
N ARG A 10 -1.68 -19.09 5.22
CA ARG A 10 -0.30 -19.15 4.78
C ARG A 10 0.25 -17.75 4.52
N GLY A 11 1.30 -17.36 5.24
CA GLY A 11 1.92 -16.05 5.09
C GLY A 11 1.03 -14.91 5.59
N VAL A 12 0.15 -15.19 6.56
CA VAL A 12 -0.76 -14.21 7.16
C VAL A 12 -0.50 -14.19 8.66
N GLU A 13 -0.05 -13.04 9.15
CA GLU A 13 0.14 -12.81 10.59
C GLU A 13 -1.21 -12.54 11.28
N GLN A 14 -2.01 -11.64 10.69
CA GLN A 14 -3.28 -11.21 11.29
C GLN A 14 -4.29 -10.81 10.22
N ILE A 15 -5.58 -11.03 10.52
CA ILE A 15 -6.71 -10.54 9.71
C ILE A 15 -7.60 -9.69 10.61
N LEU A 16 -7.79 -8.43 10.22
CA LEU A 16 -8.62 -7.46 10.93
C LEU A 16 -9.80 -7.01 10.06
N PRO A 17 -10.95 -6.64 10.67
CA PRO A 17 -11.26 -6.75 12.10
C PRO A 17 -11.68 -8.17 12.52
N SER A 18 -12.00 -9.05 11.56
CA SER A 18 -12.46 -10.41 11.84
C SER A 18 -12.05 -11.38 10.73
N ARG A 19 -11.29 -12.41 11.10
CA ARG A 19 -10.96 -13.54 10.21
C ARG A 19 -12.23 -14.25 9.73
N GLN A 20 -13.15 -14.55 10.65
CA GLN A 20 -14.41 -15.22 10.31
C GLN A 20 -15.25 -14.37 9.35
N GLY A 21 -15.25 -13.04 9.54
CA GLY A 21 -15.96 -12.12 8.66
C GLY A 21 -15.44 -12.17 7.22
N LEU A 22 -14.11 -12.16 7.04
CA LEU A 22 -13.50 -12.30 5.72
C LEU A 22 -13.78 -13.69 5.14
N GLU A 23 -13.64 -14.76 5.92
CA GLU A 23 -13.94 -16.12 5.47
C GLU A 23 -15.37 -16.27 4.96
N ASN A 24 -16.36 -15.79 5.74
CA ASN A 24 -17.77 -15.81 5.34
C ASN A 24 -17.99 -15.04 4.03
N LEU A 25 -17.30 -13.92 3.84
CA LEU A 25 -17.38 -13.12 2.63
C LEU A 25 -16.82 -13.87 1.42
N LEU A 26 -15.68 -14.54 1.56
CA LEU A 26 -15.08 -15.36 0.49
C LEU A 26 -15.97 -16.57 0.16
N ARG A 27 -16.52 -17.26 1.17
CA ARG A 27 -17.42 -18.40 0.99
C ARG A 27 -18.78 -18.02 0.40
N SER A 28 -19.22 -16.78 0.58
CA SER A 28 -20.47 -16.27 -0.01
C SER A 28 -20.46 -16.19 -1.54
N LYS A 29 -19.32 -16.47 -2.19
CA LYS A 29 -19.08 -16.35 -3.64
C LYS A 29 -19.27 -14.94 -4.20
N LYS A 30 -19.41 -13.92 -3.33
CA LYS A 30 -19.42 -12.52 -3.75
C LYS A 30 -18.01 -12.12 -4.17
N ARG A 31 -17.91 -11.49 -5.35
CA ARG A 31 -16.65 -10.91 -5.81
C ARG A 31 -16.31 -9.68 -4.96
N ILE A 32 -15.24 -9.77 -4.19
CA ILE A 32 -14.68 -8.61 -3.46
C ILE A 32 -13.64 -7.88 -4.29
N ARG A 33 -13.39 -6.63 -3.91
CA ARG A 33 -12.30 -5.81 -4.42
C ARG A 33 -11.29 -5.58 -3.30
N LEU A 34 -10.02 -5.83 -3.59
CA LEU A 34 -8.91 -5.64 -2.68
C LEU A 34 -7.74 -4.99 -3.41
N TYR A 35 -6.82 -4.39 -2.67
CA TYR A 35 -5.63 -3.81 -3.25
C TYR A 35 -4.39 -4.04 -2.38
N LEU A 36 -3.24 -4.03 -3.04
CA LEU A 36 -1.92 -3.93 -2.43
C LEU A 36 -1.29 -2.62 -2.92
N GLY A 37 -0.98 -1.72 -1.99
CA GLY A 37 -0.23 -0.50 -2.28
C GLY A 37 1.28 -0.76 -2.24
N ILE A 38 2.03 -0.29 -3.25
CA ILE A 38 3.49 -0.31 -3.24
C ILE A 38 4.03 1.00 -3.81
N ASP A 39 4.98 1.61 -3.09
CA ASP A 39 5.66 2.85 -3.46
C ASP A 39 6.91 2.56 -4.33
N PRO A 40 6.95 2.96 -5.62
CA PRO A 40 8.05 2.67 -6.56
C PRO A 40 9.30 3.53 -6.30
N THR A 41 9.95 3.31 -5.16
CA THR A 41 11.04 4.15 -4.64
C THR A 41 12.45 3.66 -4.99
N ALA A 42 12.55 2.46 -5.54
CA ALA A 42 13.80 1.87 -5.98
C ALA A 42 13.57 0.94 -7.18
N THR A 43 14.61 0.69 -7.98
CA THR A 43 14.54 -0.15 -9.18
C THR A 43 14.41 -1.64 -8.88
N ARG A 44 14.81 -2.10 -7.69
CA ARG A 44 14.82 -3.53 -7.33
C ARG A 44 13.87 -3.85 -6.21
N LEU A 45 13.02 -4.84 -6.44
CA LEU A 45 12.25 -5.47 -5.38
C LEU A 45 13.13 -6.49 -4.66
N HIS A 46 13.14 -6.46 -3.33
CA HIS A 46 13.69 -7.56 -2.53
C HIS A 46 12.64 -8.64 -2.25
N LEU A 47 13.09 -9.80 -1.76
CA LEU A 47 12.25 -10.97 -1.46
C LEU A 47 11.08 -10.68 -0.51
N GLY A 48 11.18 -9.67 0.35
CA GLY A 48 10.06 -9.24 1.20
C GLY A 48 8.77 -8.87 0.43
N HIS A 49 8.87 -8.45 -0.84
CA HIS A 49 7.70 -8.13 -1.65
C HIS A 49 6.99 -9.36 -2.20
N THR A 50 7.65 -10.53 -2.20
CA THR A 50 7.08 -11.75 -2.76
C THR A 50 5.84 -12.21 -2.00
N ILE A 51 5.83 -12.11 -0.67
CA ILE A 51 4.69 -12.54 0.15
C ILE A 51 3.40 -11.78 -0.18
N PRO A 52 3.35 -10.43 -0.11
CA PRO A 52 2.13 -9.70 -0.43
C PRO A 52 1.72 -9.82 -1.91
N LEU A 53 2.66 -9.88 -2.84
CA LEU A 53 2.35 -10.07 -4.27
C LEU A 53 1.73 -11.44 -4.55
N ARG A 54 2.26 -12.50 -3.94
CA ARG A 54 1.67 -13.84 -4.04
C ARG A 54 0.28 -13.88 -3.42
N LYS A 55 0.09 -13.23 -2.27
CA LYS A 55 -1.23 -13.14 -1.64
C LYS A 55 -2.24 -12.46 -2.56
N LEU A 56 -1.85 -11.34 -3.19
CA LEU A 56 -2.70 -10.65 -4.16
C LEU A 56 -3.07 -11.54 -5.37
N GLN A 57 -2.10 -12.31 -5.89
CA GLN A 57 -2.32 -13.28 -6.96
C GLN A 57 -3.28 -14.40 -6.53
N GLU A 58 -3.15 -14.95 -5.33
CA GLU A 58 -4.05 -15.99 -4.81
C GLU A 58 -5.51 -15.50 -4.76
N PHE A 59 -5.75 -14.26 -4.31
CA PHE A 59 -7.09 -13.66 -4.37
C PHE A 59 -7.60 -13.48 -5.81
N ALA A 60 -6.72 -13.14 -6.75
CA ALA A 60 -7.08 -13.06 -8.18
C ALA A 60 -7.47 -14.44 -8.73
N GLU A 61 -6.78 -15.51 -8.31
CA GLU A 61 -7.07 -16.90 -8.69
C GLU A 61 -8.37 -17.43 -8.09
N LEU A 62 -8.81 -16.89 -6.95
CA LEU A 62 -10.14 -17.12 -6.38
C LEU A 62 -11.25 -16.32 -7.09
N GLY A 63 -10.91 -15.53 -8.12
CA GLY A 63 -11.86 -14.76 -8.93
C GLY A 63 -12.20 -13.38 -8.39
N HIS A 64 -11.46 -12.88 -7.39
CA HIS A 64 -11.66 -11.54 -6.85
C HIS A 64 -11.04 -10.45 -7.72
N GLU A 65 -11.48 -9.20 -7.53
CA GLU A 65 -10.83 -8.06 -8.17
C GLU A 65 -9.60 -7.64 -7.35
N ALA A 66 -8.43 -8.14 -7.77
CA ALA A 66 -7.14 -7.82 -7.19
C ALA A 66 -6.52 -6.59 -7.89
N ILE A 67 -6.12 -5.60 -7.11
CA ILE A 67 -5.53 -4.35 -7.60
C ILE A 67 -4.11 -4.19 -7.06
N LEU A 68 -3.13 -4.04 -7.96
CA LEU A 68 -1.81 -3.56 -7.59
C LEU A 68 -1.80 -2.04 -7.77
N LEU A 69 -1.68 -1.32 -6.67
CA LEU A 69 -1.72 0.14 -6.62
C LEU A 69 -0.31 0.71 -6.48
N PHE A 70 0.16 1.40 -7.51
CA PHE A 70 1.43 2.12 -7.46
C PHE A 70 1.24 3.50 -6.82
N GLY A 71 2.10 3.77 -5.84
CA GLY A 71 2.14 5.01 -5.08
C GLY A 71 2.75 6.22 -5.81
N THR A 72 2.29 6.55 -7.01
CA THR A 72 2.87 7.64 -7.83
C THR A 72 2.58 9.06 -7.31
N GLY A 73 1.50 9.24 -6.55
CA GLY A 73 1.21 10.49 -5.84
C GLY A 73 1.79 10.52 -4.43
N THR A 74 1.84 9.38 -3.74
CA THR A 74 2.36 9.26 -2.36
C THR A 74 3.87 9.47 -2.28
N VAL A 75 4.62 9.14 -3.34
CA VAL A 75 6.05 9.42 -3.43
C VAL A 75 6.39 10.92 -3.44
N LEU A 76 5.44 11.81 -3.76
CA LEU A 76 5.64 13.27 -3.65
C LEU A 76 5.78 13.71 -2.19
N VAL A 77 5.14 13.00 -1.26
CA VAL A 77 5.25 13.25 0.18
C VAL A 77 6.38 12.42 0.80
N GLY A 78 6.46 11.14 0.42
CA GLY A 78 7.41 10.18 0.97
C GLY A 78 6.92 9.48 2.24
N ASP A 79 6.92 8.15 2.23
CA ASP A 79 6.48 7.32 3.37
C ASP A 79 7.42 7.46 4.58
N PRO A 80 6.94 7.95 5.74
CA PRO A 80 7.73 8.08 6.96
C PRO A 80 7.71 6.80 7.84
N SER A 81 7.03 5.73 7.44
CA SER A 81 6.70 4.60 8.33
C SER A 81 7.91 3.74 8.71
N GLU A 82 8.97 3.72 7.89
CA GLU A 82 10.09 2.78 8.04
C GLU A 82 11.49 3.42 8.24
N ARG A 83 11.63 4.74 8.35
CA ARG A 83 12.97 5.38 8.34
C ARG A 83 13.16 6.57 9.28
N ASP A 84 14.42 6.72 9.72
CA ASP A 84 14.91 7.78 10.62
C ASP A 84 15.24 9.11 9.91
N SER A 85 15.10 9.23 8.57
CA SER A 85 15.40 10.45 7.80
C SER A 85 14.42 10.71 6.64
N GLY A 86 14.26 11.98 6.24
CA GLY A 86 13.40 12.40 5.11
C GLY A 86 13.85 11.86 3.74
N ARG A 87 12.91 11.71 2.80
CA ARG A 87 13.15 11.15 1.44
C ARG A 87 13.81 12.17 0.49
N GLN A 88 14.59 11.67 -0.47
CA GLN A 88 14.90 12.39 -1.71
C GLN A 88 13.69 12.31 -2.66
N LEU A 89 13.38 13.43 -3.33
CA LEU A 89 12.31 13.51 -4.32
C LEU A 89 12.71 12.71 -5.57
N ILE A 90 11.84 11.79 -6.01
CA ILE A 90 12.02 11.02 -7.25
C ILE A 90 11.22 11.66 -8.40
N THR A 91 11.78 11.64 -9.60
CA THR A 91 11.14 12.17 -10.81
C THR A 91 10.11 11.20 -11.37
N GLN A 92 9.16 11.72 -12.16
CA GLN A 92 8.15 10.90 -12.85
C GLN A 92 8.80 9.86 -13.78
N LYS A 93 9.91 10.21 -14.43
CA LYS A 93 10.66 9.29 -15.29
C LYS A 93 11.24 8.11 -14.50
N GLU A 94 11.84 8.39 -13.34
CA GLU A 94 12.36 7.34 -12.45
C GLU A 94 11.25 6.44 -11.91
N ILE A 95 10.08 7.00 -11.61
CA ILE A 95 8.89 6.23 -11.21
C ILE A 95 8.48 5.25 -12.31
N GLU A 96 8.41 5.71 -13.55
CA GLU A 96 8.03 4.87 -14.70
C GLU A 96 9.06 3.76 -14.95
N GLU A 97 10.35 4.09 -14.88
CA GLU A 97 11.44 3.12 -14.99
C GLU A 97 11.37 2.07 -13.87
N ASN A 98 11.19 2.49 -12.61
CA ASN A 98 11.03 1.60 -11.47
C ASN A 98 9.85 0.64 -11.69
N ILE A 99 8.68 1.14 -12.08
CA ILE A 99 7.50 0.33 -12.33
C ILE A 99 7.72 -0.67 -13.48
N ALA A 100 8.40 -0.26 -14.55
CA ALA A 100 8.73 -1.16 -15.66
C ALA A 100 9.63 -2.31 -15.21
N THR A 101 10.70 -2.00 -14.46
CA THR A 101 11.62 -3.03 -13.94
C THR A 101 10.93 -3.99 -12.97
N TRP A 102 9.98 -3.50 -12.17
CA TRP A 102 9.25 -4.33 -11.22
C TRP A 102 8.33 -5.32 -11.90
N LYS A 103 7.62 -4.88 -12.95
CA LYS A 103 6.77 -5.77 -13.75
C LYS A 103 7.58 -6.93 -14.32
N ASP A 104 8.79 -6.67 -14.80
CA ASP A 104 9.67 -7.72 -15.31
C ASP A 104 10.15 -8.67 -14.20
N GLN A 105 10.52 -8.13 -13.03
CA GLN A 105 10.97 -8.93 -11.88
C GLN A 105 9.89 -9.88 -11.35
N VAL A 106 8.62 -9.47 -11.36
CA VAL A 106 7.52 -10.22 -10.71
C VAL A 106 6.64 -10.98 -11.69
N LYS A 107 6.93 -10.95 -12.99
CA LYS A 107 6.11 -11.62 -14.03
C LYS A 107 5.90 -13.12 -13.81
N ASN A 108 6.80 -13.78 -13.08
CA ASN A 108 6.70 -15.21 -12.76
C ASN A 108 5.86 -15.49 -11.51
N ILE A 109 5.54 -14.48 -10.71
CA ILE A 109 4.72 -14.61 -9.48
C ILE A 109 3.36 -13.91 -9.58
N VAL A 110 3.20 -13.00 -10.55
CA VAL A 110 1.99 -12.20 -10.76
C VAL A 110 1.54 -12.33 -12.21
N ASP A 111 0.29 -12.74 -12.41
CA ASP A 111 -0.38 -12.69 -13.69
C ASP A 111 -1.08 -11.34 -13.88
N PHE A 112 -0.43 -10.43 -14.59
CA PHE A 112 -0.95 -9.10 -14.89
C PHE A 112 -2.22 -9.09 -15.77
N LYS A 113 -2.64 -10.23 -16.33
CA LYS A 113 -3.95 -10.34 -16.99
C LYS A 113 -5.09 -10.47 -15.98
N LYS A 114 -4.81 -10.97 -14.77
CA LYS A 114 -5.77 -11.15 -13.68
C LYS A 114 -5.75 -10.00 -12.68
N ILE A 115 -4.60 -9.33 -12.54
CA ILE A 115 -4.42 -8.21 -11.61
C ILE A 115 -4.57 -6.87 -12.34
N LYS A 116 -5.39 -5.98 -11.78
CA LYS A 116 -5.53 -4.61 -12.29
C LYS A 116 -4.43 -3.72 -11.73
N ILE A 117 -3.77 -2.96 -12.59
CA ILE A 117 -2.82 -1.94 -12.17
C ILE A 117 -3.54 -0.59 -12.06
N LYS A 118 -3.26 0.14 -10.98
CA LYS A 118 -3.72 1.52 -10.77
C LYS A 118 -2.59 2.39 -10.23
N PHE A 119 -2.73 3.71 -10.37
CA PHE A 119 -1.76 4.69 -9.90
C PHE A 119 -2.49 5.71 -9.01
N ASN A 120 -2.09 5.88 -7.76
CA ASN A 120 -2.81 6.81 -6.87
C ASN A 120 -2.63 8.28 -7.28
N GLY A 121 -1.57 8.62 -8.00
CA GLY A 121 -1.37 9.94 -8.59
C GLY A 121 -2.54 10.38 -9.48
N ASP A 122 -3.24 9.44 -10.11
CA ASP A 122 -4.40 9.72 -11.00
C ASP A 122 -5.54 10.49 -10.30
N TRP A 123 -5.66 10.33 -8.98
CA TRP A 123 -6.65 11.04 -8.15
C TRP A 123 -6.03 11.96 -7.11
N LEU A 124 -4.87 11.61 -6.52
CA LEU A 124 -4.24 12.41 -5.47
C LEU A 124 -3.78 13.77 -5.99
N THR A 125 -3.25 13.85 -7.20
CA THR A 125 -2.78 15.12 -7.80
C THR A 125 -3.91 16.09 -8.15
N LYS A 126 -5.16 15.61 -8.12
CA LYS A 126 -6.36 16.39 -8.41
C LYS A 126 -7.09 16.86 -7.15
N LEU A 127 -6.61 16.48 -5.97
CA LEU A 127 -7.21 16.90 -4.70
C LEU A 127 -7.02 18.40 -4.52
N THR A 128 -8.11 19.09 -4.18
CA THR A 128 -8.06 20.50 -3.81
C THR A 128 -7.74 20.65 -2.32
N LEU A 129 -7.35 21.87 -1.90
CA LEU A 129 -7.18 22.18 -0.48
C LEU A 129 -8.45 21.84 0.34
N LYS A 130 -9.63 22.08 -0.23
CA LYS A 130 -10.92 21.74 0.40
C LYS A 130 -11.07 20.24 0.61
N ASP A 131 -10.59 19.43 -0.34
CA ASP A 131 -10.60 17.96 -0.20
C ASP A 131 -9.66 17.49 0.91
N ILE A 132 -8.45 18.06 0.95
CA ILE A 132 -7.46 17.73 1.98
C ILE A 132 -7.99 18.08 3.38
N ILE A 133 -8.57 19.27 3.56
CA ILE A 133 -9.18 19.68 4.83
C ILE A 133 -10.31 18.73 5.23
N ARG A 134 -11.17 18.35 4.27
CA ARG A 134 -12.26 17.41 4.51
C ARG A 134 -11.75 16.04 4.95
N ILE A 135 -10.70 15.51 4.33
CA ILE A 135 -10.07 14.23 4.73
C ILE A 135 -9.42 14.38 6.11
N GLY A 136 -8.62 15.42 6.31
CA GLY A 136 -7.96 15.71 7.59
C GLY A 136 -8.93 15.84 8.77
N SER A 137 -10.15 16.34 8.53
CA SER A 137 -11.20 16.43 9.57
C SER A 137 -11.65 15.08 10.15
N LYS A 138 -11.31 13.95 9.49
CA LYS A 138 -11.65 12.59 9.93
C LYS A 138 -10.54 11.93 10.73
N ILE A 139 -9.41 12.60 10.90
CA ILE A 139 -8.22 12.04 11.56
C ILE A 139 -7.88 12.91 12.77
N SER A 140 -7.71 12.27 13.92
CA SER A 140 -7.21 12.95 15.12
C SER A 140 -5.72 13.19 14.99
N ALA A 141 -5.30 14.46 15.07
CA ALA A 141 -3.89 14.83 15.10
C ALA A 141 -3.15 14.10 16.25
N ILE A 142 -3.80 13.95 17.41
CA ILE A 142 -3.22 13.22 18.56
C ILE A 142 -2.94 11.75 18.20
N GLN A 143 -3.89 11.08 17.53
CA GLN A 143 -3.70 9.68 17.12
C GLN A 143 -2.65 9.54 16.02
N LEU A 144 -2.56 10.53 15.12
CA LEU A 144 -1.54 10.58 14.08
C LEU A 144 -0.14 10.59 14.69
N PHE A 145 0.12 11.49 15.67
CA PHE A 145 1.44 11.59 16.31
C PHE A 145 1.77 10.42 17.25
N LYS A 146 0.77 9.66 17.71
CA LYS A 146 0.98 8.42 18.48
C LYS A 146 1.51 7.25 17.67
N ARG A 147 1.60 7.36 16.33
CA ARG A 147 2.24 6.32 15.52
C ARG A 147 3.71 6.21 15.92
N ASP A 148 4.19 4.97 16.03
CA ASP A 148 5.52 4.65 16.53
C ASP A 148 6.64 5.44 15.84
N ASN A 149 6.54 5.63 14.52
CA ASN A 149 7.54 6.34 13.73
C ASN A 149 7.70 7.82 14.15
N PHE A 150 6.58 8.54 14.28
CA PHE A 150 6.60 9.93 14.74
C PHE A 150 6.97 10.03 16.21
N THR A 151 6.43 9.14 17.05
CA THR A 151 6.72 9.13 18.50
C THR A 151 8.22 8.94 18.75
N LYS A 152 8.85 7.96 18.10
CA LYS A 152 10.29 7.68 18.25
C LYS A 152 11.16 8.84 17.80
N ARG A 153 10.87 9.45 16.64
CA ARG A 153 11.63 10.61 16.11
C ARG A 153 11.50 11.83 17.01
N ILE A 154 10.27 12.15 17.44
CA ILE A 154 10.03 13.27 18.37
C ILE A 154 10.77 13.04 19.70
N GLN A 155 10.77 11.82 20.25
CA GLN A 155 11.50 11.48 21.48
C GLN A 155 13.02 11.58 21.32
N LYS A 156 13.57 11.26 20.14
CA LYS A 156 15.00 11.42 19.83
C LYS A 156 15.40 12.89 19.62
N GLY A 157 14.45 13.81 19.47
CA GLY A 157 14.69 15.20 19.08
C GLY A 157 14.87 15.40 17.57
N ASP A 158 14.53 14.40 16.76
CA ASP A 158 14.58 14.48 15.31
C ASP A 158 13.44 15.36 14.78
N THR A 159 13.69 16.04 13.65
CA THR A 159 12.65 16.82 12.98
C THR A 159 11.64 15.91 12.32
N VAL A 160 10.34 16.17 12.52
CA VAL A 160 9.24 15.59 11.72
C VAL A 160 8.63 16.73 10.90
N TYR A 161 8.76 16.67 9.58
CA TYR A 161 8.23 17.72 8.72
C TYR A 161 6.72 17.57 8.54
N PHE A 162 6.02 18.69 8.44
CA PHE A 162 4.55 18.70 8.32
C PHE A 162 4.04 17.89 7.13
N HIS A 163 4.71 17.94 5.98
CA HIS A 163 4.30 17.18 4.79
C HIS A 163 4.29 15.66 5.07
N GLU A 164 5.21 15.13 5.88
CA GLU A 164 5.25 13.71 6.26
C GLU A 164 3.97 13.30 7.02
N THR A 165 3.40 14.22 7.80
CA THR A 165 2.13 13.98 8.52
C THR A 165 0.93 13.88 7.58
N MET A 166 1.07 14.33 6.32
CA MET A 166 0.05 14.19 5.30
C MET A 166 0.06 12.79 4.66
N TYR A 167 1.14 12.01 4.76
CA TYR A 167 1.22 10.70 4.10
C TYR A 167 0.08 9.76 4.49
N PRO A 168 -0.32 9.62 5.78
CA PRO A 168 -1.45 8.77 6.16
C PRO A 168 -2.83 9.26 5.69
N LEU A 169 -2.93 10.47 5.12
CA LEU A 169 -4.15 11.02 4.54
C LEU A 169 -4.31 10.65 3.05
N LEU A 170 -3.22 10.22 2.40
CA LEU A 170 -3.14 9.94 0.96
C LEU A 170 -3.39 8.46 0.65
#